data_AF-A0A293LRE3-F1
#
_entry.id   AF-A0A293LRE3-F1
#
_cell.length_a   1.000
_cell.length_b   1.000
_cell.length_c   1.000
_cell.angle_alpha   90.00
_cell.angle_beta   90.00
_cell.angle_gamma   90.00
#
_symmetry.space_group_name_H-M   'P 1'
#
loop_
_entity.id
_entity.type
_entity.pdbx_description
1 polymer ?
#
loop_
_entity_poly.entity_id
_entity_poly.type
_entity_poly.pdbx_seq_one_letter_code
_entity_poly.pdbx_strand_id
1 'polypeptide(L)'
;MNPGILPASVMGNEPPAKEVLRFPNSILYPPKPNMPPPATRDRPPGCRTVFVGGLPENATEDLRFPNSILYPPKPNMPPPATRDRPPGCRTVFVGGLPENATEDVIREVFQHCGEITTIRMSKKNFCHIRFESEDVVDNAIAFSGYRMKIQGQDDASNTGRLHVDYAQARDDQHAWECRQRAIQRELRHRERMDRERLRPPSPPPVVHYSDHEAQQLTDKLKSEEAFQKAVQVLTVWLDRGECSKRNAGHFYSMLQTTNSHVRRLLQEKTQHEEELNRAKALFSQRLQGILMQLGQIEKVFGVASHQKVWDHFTKAQRKNIDTWRKQSEEIKSAQLADVLDKRQEDEMDLSDDDDDAPPLKMTKNADAFEGNQPKNGRSGEDDGEADVEESLRRLQEEADSLRCQLEAYRNEAELLRSEHEHKDQQLRLLQQALQGVQQQRAKDLDKFGKLRARSDSPPEREPAPSCSRNEVSSTVQVPGIRITEKDAKLIGLISMFLHLHPDGASLDYIWSYVHTREPALQPCDVEVLLSKFPALFKLEVSGVGATLERRWKFGGFAPV
;
A
#
# COMPACT_ATOMS: atom_id res chain seq x y z
N MET A 1 -13.35 -33.73 -36.42
CA MET A 1 -12.13 -34.28 -37.06
C MET A 1 -10.92 -33.62 -36.43
N ASN A 2 -10.01 -34.39 -35.81
CA ASN A 2 -8.56 -34.11 -35.78
C ASN A 2 -7.95 -34.63 -37.11
N PRO A 3 -6.66 -34.41 -37.49
CA PRO A 3 -5.53 -33.65 -36.87
C PRO A 3 -5.19 -32.35 -37.68
N GLY A 4 -4.06 -31.62 -37.56
CA GLY A 4 -2.88 -31.69 -36.66
C GLY A 4 -1.50 -31.84 -37.39
N ILE A 5 -0.39 -31.62 -36.65
CA ILE A 5 1.04 -31.92 -36.99
C ILE A 5 1.82 -30.93 -37.90
N LEU A 6 2.64 -30.07 -37.26
CA LEU A 6 4.12 -29.87 -37.39
C LEU A 6 4.86 -30.25 -38.71
N PRO A 7 5.91 -29.50 -39.15
CA PRO A 7 7.23 -29.58 -38.49
C PRO A 7 8.06 -28.28 -38.40
N ALA A 8 9.22 -28.38 -37.75
CA ALA A 8 10.17 -27.29 -37.48
C ALA A 8 11.49 -27.43 -38.26
N SER A 9 12.16 -26.30 -38.52
CA SER A 9 13.62 -26.14 -38.69
C SER A 9 13.93 -24.64 -38.56
N VAL A 10 14.64 -24.11 -37.55
CA VAL A 10 15.99 -24.36 -36.99
C VAL A 10 17.05 -23.41 -37.59
N MET A 11 17.59 -22.57 -36.70
CA MET A 11 18.88 -21.83 -36.75
C MET A 11 18.99 -20.56 -37.63
N GLY A 12 18.98 -19.41 -36.95
CA GLY A 12 19.36 -18.09 -37.46
C GLY A 12 19.50 -17.08 -36.32
N ASN A 13 20.58 -17.19 -35.53
CA ASN A 13 20.85 -16.27 -34.42
C ASN A 13 21.44 -14.94 -34.95
N GLU A 14 20.61 -13.91 -35.12
CA GLU A 14 21.07 -12.51 -35.17
C GLU A 14 20.17 -11.61 -34.31
N PRO A 15 20.74 -10.77 -33.41
CA PRO A 15 19.96 -9.76 -32.70
C PRO A 15 19.64 -8.57 -33.62
N PRO A 16 18.49 -7.91 -33.48
CA PRO A 16 18.16 -6.74 -34.29
C PRO A 16 19.18 -5.60 -34.04
N ALA A 17 19.76 -5.10 -35.13
CA ALA A 17 20.71 -4.00 -35.10
C ALA A 17 20.08 -2.73 -34.51
N LYS A 18 20.79 -2.09 -33.58
CA LYS A 18 20.36 -0.82 -32.98
C LYS A 18 20.58 0.30 -34.01
N GLU A 19 19.49 0.93 -34.46
CA GLU A 19 19.56 2.02 -35.43
C GLU A 19 20.39 3.21 -34.95
N VAL A 20 21.14 3.80 -35.87
CA VAL A 20 21.90 5.03 -35.67
C VAL A 20 20.97 6.21 -35.97
N LEU A 21 20.58 6.97 -34.94
CA LEU A 21 19.77 8.16 -35.10
C LEU A 21 20.59 9.28 -35.74
N ARG A 22 20.16 9.72 -36.92
CA ARG A 22 20.75 10.82 -37.69
C ARG A 22 19.86 12.05 -37.62
N PHE A 23 20.46 13.20 -37.30
CA PHE A 23 19.83 14.51 -37.38
C PHE A 23 20.61 15.37 -38.40
N PRO A 24 20.03 16.48 -38.92
CA PRO A 24 20.61 17.21 -40.05
C PRO A 24 22.08 17.65 -39.89
N ASN A 25 22.51 17.93 -38.65
CA ASN A 25 23.87 18.38 -38.33
C ASN A 25 24.63 17.47 -37.35
N SER A 26 24.14 16.27 -37.02
CA SER A 26 24.86 15.33 -36.12
C SER A 26 24.38 13.88 -36.21
N ILE A 27 25.28 12.95 -35.87
CA ILE A 27 25.03 11.50 -35.84
C ILE A 27 25.41 10.98 -34.46
N LEU A 28 24.47 10.33 -33.77
CA LEU A 28 24.71 9.71 -32.45
C LEU A 28 24.95 8.21 -32.58
N TYR A 29 26.11 7.75 -32.15
CA TYR A 29 26.46 6.33 -32.08
C TYR A 29 26.24 5.79 -30.65
N PRO A 30 25.74 4.55 -30.48
CA PRO A 30 25.61 3.94 -29.16
C PRO A 30 26.98 3.69 -28.51
N PRO A 31 27.09 3.76 -27.16
CA PRO A 31 28.35 3.57 -26.46
C PRO A 31 28.87 2.14 -26.57
N LYS A 32 30.20 1.97 -26.60
CA LYS A 32 30.87 0.66 -26.71
C LYS A 32 30.65 -0.16 -25.42
N PRO A 33 30.37 -1.47 -25.52
CA PRO A 33 29.78 -2.26 -24.43
C PRO A 33 30.74 -2.69 -23.29
N ASN A 34 31.89 -2.04 -23.09
CA ASN A 34 32.89 -2.53 -22.13
C ASN A 34 33.83 -1.45 -21.53
N MET A 35 33.30 -0.27 -21.19
CA MET A 35 34.00 0.70 -20.32
C MET A 35 33.45 0.62 -18.88
N PRO A 36 34.32 0.61 -17.84
CA PRO A 36 33.86 0.70 -16.46
C PRO A 36 33.25 2.09 -16.19
N PRO A 37 32.24 2.21 -15.31
CA PRO A 37 31.66 3.50 -14.95
C PRO A 37 32.68 4.33 -14.16
N PRO A 38 32.70 5.68 -14.33
CA PRO A 38 33.57 6.55 -13.56
C PRO A 38 33.21 6.53 -12.08
N ALA A 39 34.22 6.50 -11.20
CA ALA A 39 34.04 6.42 -9.76
C ALA A 39 33.49 7.75 -9.21
N THR A 40 32.22 7.78 -8.85
CA THR A 40 31.59 8.92 -8.16
C THR A 40 31.92 8.90 -6.67
N ARG A 41 32.74 9.85 -6.21
CA ARG A 41 32.86 10.14 -4.77
C ARG A 41 31.56 10.79 -4.25
N ASP A 42 31.20 10.48 -3.00
CA ASP A 42 29.98 10.98 -2.38
C ASP A 42 29.93 12.51 -2.26
N ARG A 43 28.70 13.01 -2.33
CA ARG A 43 28.34 14.41 -2.59
C ARG A 43 27.98 15.16 -1.29
N PRO A 44 28.59 16.31 -0.99
CA PRO A 44 28.09 17.19 0.08
C PRO A 44 26.72 17.79 -0.27
N PRO A 45 25.79 17.91 0.69
CA PRO A 45 24.47 18.50 0.43
C PRO A 45 24.58 20.02 0.19
N GLY A 46 24.29 20.46 -1.05
CA GLY A 46 24.20 21.88 -1.39
C GLY A 46 24.44 22.23 -2.86
N CYS A 47 25.36 21.54 -3.55
CA CYS A 47 25.71 21.89 -4.93
C CYS A 47 24.66 21.49 -5.97
N ARG A 48 24.09 22.48 -6.66
CA ARG A 48 23.31 22.33 -7.90
C ARG A 48 24.11 22.84 -9.11
N THR A 49 25.04 22.04 -9.59
CA THR A 49 25.68 22.26 -10.89
C THR A 49 25.91 20.91 -11.55
N VAL A 50 25.54 20.78 -12.82
CA VAL A 50 25.88 19.62 -13.65
C VAL A 50 27.10 20.03 -14.46
N PHE A 51 28.23 19.34 -14.27
CA PHE A 51 29.39 19.55 -15.14
C PHE A 51 29.08 19.03 -16.54
N VAL A 52 28.92 19.94 -17.50
CA VAL A 52 28.79 19.66 -18.93
C VAL A 52 29.73 20.59 -19.69
N GLY A 53 30.69 20.01 -20.41
CA GLY A 53 31.75 20.76 -21.10
C GLY A 53 32.99 20.94 -20.23
N GLY A 54 34.14 20.50 -20.74
CA GLY A 54 35.37 20.42 -19.94
C GLY A 54 36.15 21.73 -19.89
N LEU A 55 36.47 22.17 -18.68
CA LEU A 55 37.76 22.77 -18.37
C LEU A 55 38.61 21.68 -17.71
N PRO A 56 39.86 21.43 -18.14
CA PRO A 56 40.68 20.37 -17.57
C PRO A 56 41.00 20.65 -16.10
N GLU A 57 40.88 19.62 -15.25
CA GLU A 57 41.11 19.69 -13.80
C GLU A 57 42.60 19.93 -13.41
N ASN A 58 43.47 20.18 -14.40
CA ASN A 58 44.87 20.54 -14.26
C ASN A 58 45.17 21.81 -15.09
N ALA A 59 45.39 22.93 -14.41
CA ALA A 59 45.71 24.22 -15.04
C ALA A 59 47.19 24.29 -15.47
N THR A 60 47.56 23.54 -16.51
CA THR A 60 48.94 23.47 -17.03
C THR A 60 49.08 23.76 -18.53
N GLU A 61 47.98 24.00 -19.25
CA GLU A 61 48.00 24.31 -20.69
C GLU A 61 47.68 25.78 -20.95
N ASP A 62 48.42 26.39 -21.89
CA ASP A 62 48.20 27.76 -22.35
C ASP A 62 46.94 27.83 -23.24
N LEU A 63 45.92 28.59 -22.83
CA LEU A 63 44.72 28.78 -23.66
C LEU A 63 45.06 29.79 -24.78
N ARG A 64 45.14 29.30 -26.02
CA ARG A 64 45.48 30.10 -27.20
C ARG A 64 44.22 30.51 -27.96
N PHE A 65 44.00 31.81 -28.06
CA PHE A 65 42.94 32.44 -28.86
C PHE A 65 43.57 33.14 -30.09
N PRO A 66 42.79 33.49 -31.12
CA PRO A 66 43.32 34.15 -32.32
C PRO A 66 44.12 35.42 -32.03
N ASN A 67 43.64 36.25 -31.09
CA ASN A 67 44.26 37.54 -30.77
C ASN A 67 44.94 37.61 -29.39
N SER A 68 44.85 36.56 -28.55
CA SER A 68 45.47 36.53 -27.22
C SER A 68 45.86 35.14 -26.73
N ILE A 69 46.75 35.07 -25.74
CA ILE A 69 47.11 33.82 -25.04
C ILE A 69 46.91 34.04 -23.54
N LEU A 70 46.20 33.13 -22.88
CA LEU A 70 46.08 33.09 -21.42
C LEU A 70 47.00 32.01 -20.84
N TYR A 71 47.96 32.44 -20.04
CA TYR A 71 48.84 31.56 -19.28
C TYR A 71 48.23 31.26 -17.90
N PRO A 72 48.11 29.99 -17.49
CA PRO A 72 47.56 29.64 -16.18
C PRO A 72 48.45 30.15 -15.03
N PRO A 73 47.86 30.44 -13.85
CA PRO A 73 48.63 30.78 -12.66
C PRO A 73 49.47 29.59 -12.17
N LYS A 74 50.62 29.87 -11.55
CA LYS A 74 51.42 28.80 -10.90
C LYS A 74 50.58 28.11 -9.81
N PRO A 75 50.59 26.76 -9.71
CA PRO A 75 49.65 26.00 -8.88
C PRO A 75 49.76 26.24 -7.36
N ASN A 76 50.81 26.92 -6.89
CA ASN A 76 51.03 27.20 -5.46
C ASN A 76 50.70 28.66 -5.04
N MET A 77 49.98 29.44 -5.85
CA MET A 77 49.43 30.73 -5.38
C MET A 77 48.06 30.55 -4.73
N PRO A 78 47.74 31.30 -3.65
CA PRO A 78 46.39 31.32 -3.11
C PRO A 78 45.39 31.80 -4.18
N PRO A 79 44.18 31.22 -4.26
CA PRO A 79 43.16 31.69 -5.19
C PRO A 79 42.85 33.17 -4.94
N PRO A 80 42.63 33.96 -6.01
CA PRO A 80 42.29 35.37 -5.86
C PRO A 80 40.99 35.51 -5.06
N ALA A 81 40.93 36.51 -4.18
CA ALA A 81 39.75 36.74 -3.34
C ALA A 81 38.55 37.11 -4.22
N THR A 82 37.57 36.21 -4.31
CA THR A 82 36.26 36.42 -4.91
C THR A 82 35.24 36.83 -3.85
N ARG A 83 34.26 37.63 -4.23
CA ARG A 83 33.13 38.01 -3.37
C ARG A 83 32.07 36.90 -3.31
N ASP A 84 31.18 36.97 -2.34
CA ASP A 84 30.01 36.08 -2.29
C ASP A 84 29.10 36.31 -3.51
N ARG A 85 28.71 35.22 -4.19
CA ARG A 85 27.89 35.28 -5.41
C ARG A 85 26.50 35.90 -5.11
N PRO A 86 26.14 37.05 -5.72
CA PRO A 86 24.83 37.64 -5.47
C PRO A 86 23.71 36.80 -6.10
N PRO A 87 22.49 36.77 -5.51
CA PRO A 87 21.37 36.00 -6.05
C PRO A 87 21.01 36.42 -7.49
N GLY A 88 21.00 35.45 -8.40
CA GLY A 88 20.70 35.69 -9.81
C GLY A 88 21.80 36.39 -10.61
N CYS A 89 23.02 36.48 -10.08
CA CYS A 89 24.17 37.06 -10.77
C CYS A 89 24.41 36.41 -12.13
N ARG A 90 24.40 37.22 -13.19
CA ARG A 90 24.78 36.87 -14.57
C ARG A 90 25.93 37.73 -15.10
N THR A 91 26.28 38.77 -14.36
CA THR A 91 27.31 39.73 -14.72
C THR A 91 28.59 39.44 -13.93
N VAL A 92 29.70 39.24 -14.63
CA VAL A 92 31.05 39.21 -14.03
C VAL A 92 31.74 40.56 -14.17
N PHE A 93 32.57 40.88 -13.20
CA PHE A 93 33.57 41.93 -13.25
C PHE A 93 34.90 41.32 -13.70
N VAL A 94 35.56 41.90 -14.70
CA VAL A 94 36.90 41.51 -15.14
C VAL A 94 37.82 42.71 -15.03
N GLY A 95 38.76 42.67 -14.08
CA GLY A 95 39.81 43.65 -13.89
C GLY A 95 41.18 43.15 -14.36
N GLY A 96 42.15 44.06 -14.43
CA GLY A 96 43.54 43.72 -14.79
C GLY A 96 43.75 43.41 -16.28
N LEU A 97 42.88 43.94 -17.12
CA LEU A 97 43.02 43.91 -18.58
C LEU A 97 44.26 44.73 -18.99
N PRO A 98 45.02 44.31 -20.03
CA PRO A 98 46.07 45.14 -20.62
C PRO A 98 45.45 46.37 -21.32
N GLU A 99 46.23 47.45 -21.43
CA GLU A 99 45.77 48.74 -21.93
C GLU A 99 45.28 48.69 -23.39
N ASN A 100 45.85 47.80 -24.19
CA ASN A 100 45.47 47.55 -25.59
C ASN A 100 44.37 46.49 -25.78
N ALA A 101 43.65 46.07 -24.72
CA ALA A 101 42.54 45.12 -24.86
C ALA A 101 41.32 45.75 -25.56
N THR A 102 40.99 45.27 -26.75
CA THR A 102 39.73 45.61 -27.44
C THR A 102 38.57 44.74 -26.93
N GLU A 103 37.33 45.16 -27.21
CA GLU A 103 36.13 44.37 -26.88
C GLU A 103 36.18 42.99 -27.55
N ASP A 104 36.68 42.90 -28.77
CA ASP A 104 36.76 41.64 -29.54
C ASP A 104 37.64 40.60 -28.87
N VAL A 105 38.81 41.00 -28.33
CA VAL A 105 39.70 40.10 -27.59
C VAL A 105 39.03 39.56 -26.32
N ILE A 106 38.30 40.42 -25.60
CA ILE A 106 37.54 40.03 -24.40
C ILE A 106 36.39 39.10 -24.79
N ARG A 107 35.70 39.39 -25.89
CA ARG A 107 34.61 38.58 -26.43
C ARG A 107 35.11 37.18 -26.83
N GLU A 108 36.20 37.08 -27.60
CA GLU A 108 36.83 35.80 -27.98
C GLU A 108 37.11 34.90 -26.77
N VAL A 109 37.70 35.48 -25.71
CA VAL A 109 38.06 34.75 -24.49
C VAL A 109 36.82 34.30 -23.70
N PHE A 110 35.91 35.22 -23.38
CA PHE A 110 34.79 34.94 -22.48
C PHE A 110 33.61 34.26 -23.17
N GLN A 111 33.47 34.35 -24.50
CA GLN A 111 32.47 33.61 -25.27
C GLN A 111 32.72 32.11 -25.23
N HIS A 112 33.97 31.67 -24.98
CA HIS A 112 34.29 30.26 -24.75
C HIS A 112 33.67 29.71 -23.43
N CYS A 113 33.38 30.57 -22.46
CA CYS A 113 32.68 30.17 -21.23
C CYS A 113 31.16 30.04 -21.44
N GLY A 114 30.58 30.86 -22.33
CA GLY A 114 29.16 30.84 -22.68
C GLY A 114 28.68 32.12 -23.36
N GLU A 115 27.38 32.19 -23.66
CA GLU A 115 26.78 33.26 -24.47
C GLU A 115 26.73 34.61 -23.72
N ILE A 116 27.34 35.63 -24.33
CA ILE A 116 27.46 36.99 -23.78
C ILE A 116 26.33 37.87 -24.32
N THR A 117 25.45 38.35 -23.44
CA THR A 117 24.39 39.31 -23.75
C THR A 117 24.94 40.73 -23.97
N THR A 118 25.80 41.23 -23.07
CA THR A 118 26.39 42.59 -23.19
C THR A 118 27.78 42.69 -22.56
N ILE A 119 28.69 43.45 -23.18
CA ILE A 119 29.99 43.84 -22.61
C ILE A 119 29.96 45.35 -22.32
N ARG A 120 30.43 45.77 -21.16
CA ARG A 120 30.56 47.19 -20.76
C ARG A 120 31.98 47.46 -20.29
N MET A 121 32.82 48.02 -21.17
CA MET A 121 34.20 48.40 -20.85
C MET A 121 34.28 49.74 -20.11
N SER A 122 35.34 49.93 -19.32
CA SER A 122 35.60 51.13 -18.52
C SER A 122 37.01 51.67 -18.75
N LYS A 123 37.18 52.99 -18.63
CA LYS A 123 38.46 53.72 -18.80
C LYS A 123 39.54 53.40 -17.75
N LYS A 124 39.33 52.39 -16.90
CA LYS A 124 40.25 51.96 -15.82
C LYS A 124 40.61 50.48 -15.95
N ASN A 125 40.77 50.00 -17.20
CA ASN A 125 41.21 48.63 -17.54
C ASN A 125 40.40 47.52 -16.83
N PHE A 126 39.08 47.73 -16.74
CA PHE A 126 38.11 46.74 -16.30
C PHE A 126 36.89 46.73 -17.22
N CYS A 127 36.21 45.59 -17.30
CA CYS A 127 34.91 45.47 -17.97
C CYS A 127 33.91 44.71 -17.12
N HIS A 128 32.63 44.90 -17.42
CA HIS A 128 31.54 44.07 -16.92
C HIS A 128 30.98 43.26 -18.10
N ILE A 129 30.90 41.95 -17.95
CA ILE A 129 30.39 41.03 -18.98
C ILE A 129 29.13 40.38 -18.42
N ARG A 130 28.00 40.56 -19.10
CA ARG A 130 26.72 39.92 -18.73
C ARG A 130 26.46 38.74 -19.65
N PHE A 131 26.28 37.57 -19.06
CA PHE A 131 25.92 36.34 -19.75
C PHE A 131 24.40 36.12 -19.75
N GLU A 132 23.92 35.25 -20.64
CA GLU A 132 22.51 34.90 -20.71
C GLU A 132 22.09 33.97 -19.54
N SER A 133 22.93 32.98 -19.21
CA SER A 133 22.73 32.03 -18.11
C SER A 133 23.52 32.41 -16.85
N GLU A 134 22.98 32.01 -15.70
CA GLU A 134 23.63 32.15 -14.39
C GLU A 134 24.77 31.14 -14.22
N ASP A 135 24.68 29.95 -14.83
CA ASP A 135 25.65 28.85 -14.66
C ASP A 135 27.02 29.15 -15.32
N VAL A 136 27.02 29.95 -16.38
CA VAL A 136 28.22 30.38 -17.12
C VAL A 136 29.14 31.25 -16.27
N VAL A 137 28.59 31.95 -15.28
CA VAL A 137 29.33 32.85 -14.39
C VAL A 137 30.42 32.11 -13.63
N ASP A 138 30.14 30.90 -13.14
CA ASP A 138 31.11 30.11 -12.37
C ASP A 138 32.30 29.67 -13.26
N ASN A 139 32.05 29.36 -14.54
CA ASN A 139 33.10 29.07 -15.52
C ASN A 139 33.98 30.30 -15.80
N ALA A 140 33.38 31.49 -15.91
CA ALA A 140 34.12 32.73 -16.13
C ALA A 140 34.98 33.11 -14.91
N ILE A 141 34.52 32.85 -13.68
CA ILE A 141 35.31 33.04 -12.45
C ILE A 141 36.58 32.17 -12.45
N ALA A 142 36.57 30.99 -13.08
CA ALA A 142 37.75 30.13 -13.19
C ALA A 142 38.92 30.78 -13.97
N PHE A 143 38.67 31.80 -14.80
CA PHE A 143 39.73 32.58 -15.48
C PHE A 143 40.38 33.65 -14.58
N SER A 144 39.93 33.80 -13.32
CA SER A 144 40.56 34.70 -12.36
C SER A 144 41.97 34.24 -12.00
N GLY A 145 42.96 35.11 -12.24
CA GLY A 145 44.37 34.86 -11.99
C GLY A 145 45.21 34.41 -13.21
N TYR A 146 44.58 34.18 -14.36
CA TYR A 146 45.29 33.92 -15.62
C TYR A 146 46.03 35.18 -16.10
N ARG A 147 47.18 35.01 -16.75
CA ARG A 147 47.94 36.11 -17.35
C ARG A 147 47.66 36.17 -18.85
N MET A 148 47.03 37.25 -19.29
CA MET A 148 46.76 37.50 -20.70
C MET A 148 47.97 38.19 -21.36
N LYS A 149 48.30 37.77 -22.59
CA LYS A 149 49.16 38.49 -23.53
C LYS A 149 48.40 38.70 -24.84
N ILE A 150 48.45 39.92 -25.38
CA ILE A 150 47.87 40.27 -26.69
C ILE A 150 48.96 40.18 -27.76
N GLN A 151 48.64 39.57 -28.91
CA GLN A 151 49.53 39.45 -30.09
C GLN A 151 50.94 38.87 -29.83
N GLY A 152 51.16 38.20 -28.70
CA GLY A 152 52.47 37.63 -28.33
C GLY A 152 53.55 38.65 -27.96
N GLN A 153 53.22 39.93 -27.85
CA GLN A 153 54.16 40.98 -27.42
C GLN A 153 54.30 40.99 -25.89
N ASP A 154 55.53 41.21 -25.40
CA ASP A 154 55.88 41.17 -23.97
C ASP A 154 55.84 42.55 -23.28
N ASP A 155 55.42 43.60 -24.00
CA ASP A 155 55.31 44.96 -23.47
C ASP A 155 54.27 45.08 -22.35
N ALA A 156 54.53 45.98 -21.40
CA ALA A 156 53.67 46.20 -20.23
C ALA A 156 52.23 46.66 -20.58
N SER A 157 52.04 47.26 -21.76
CA SER A 157 50.73 47.65 -22.31
C SER A 157 49.95 46.48 -22.93
N ASN A 158 50.62 45.38 -23.25
CA ASN A 158 50.09 44.19 -23.95
C ASN A 158 49.94 42.96 -23.05
N THR A 159 50.44 43.00 -21.80
CA THR A 159 50.31 41.92 -20.82
C THR A 159 49.57 42.37 -19.55
N GLY A 160 48.59 41.59 -19.11
CA GLY A 160 47.78 41.86 -17.93
C GLY A 160 47.49 40.60 -17.13
N ARG A 161 47.16 40.72 -15.85
CA ARG A 161 46.70 39.60 -15.03
C ARG A 161 45.21 39.76 -14.79
N LEU A 162 44.41 38.87 -15.39
CA LEU A 162 42.97 38.89 -15.26
C LEU A 162 42.57 38.63 -13.81
N HIS A 163 41.62 39.41 -13.32
CA HIS A 163 40.91 39.15 -12.08
C HIS A 163 39.42 39.16 -12.40
N VAL A 164 38.81 37.97 -12.40
CA VAL A 164 37.37 37.80 -12.58
C VAL A 164 36.72 37.65 -11.21
N ASP A 165 35.65 38.39 -10.97
CA ASP A 165 34.87 38.38 -9.73
C ASP A 165 33.37 38.60 -10.03
N TYR A 166 32.50 38.31 -9.07
CA TYR A 166 31.05 38.49 -9.25
C TYR A 166 30.66 39.97 -9.25
N ALA A 167 29.93 40.42 -10.27
CA ALA A 167 29.40 41.79 -10.29
C ALA A 167 27.96 41.84 -9.74
N GLN A 168 27.72 42.85 -8.88
CA GLN A 168 26.39 43.14 -8.36
C GLN A 168 25.63 44.05 -9.34
N ALA A 169 25.09 43.46 -10.41
CA ALA A 169 24.26 44.16 -11.37
C ALA A 169 22.81 44.30 -10.87
N ARG A 170 22.31 45.56 -10.83
CA ARG A 170 20.92 45.87 -10.42
C ARG A 170 19.87 45.16 -11.29
N ASP A 171 20.14 45.04 -12.58
CA ASP A 171 19.25 44.40 -13.55
C ASP A 171 19.09 42.90 -13.29
N ASP A 172 20.17 42.24 -12.87
CA ASP A 172 20.21 40.81 -12.54
C ASP A 172 19.45 40.53 -11.23
N GLN A 173 19.67 41.35 -10.20
CA GLN A 173 18.92 41.29 -8.95
C GLN A 173 17.41 41.51 -9.20
N HIS A 174 17.04 42.53 -9.96
CA HIS A 174 15.63 42.79 -10.27
C HIS A 174 14.98 41.64 -11.06
N ALA A 175 15.72 41.04 -12.01
CA ALA A 175 15.24 39.87 -12.75
C ALA A 175 15.04 38.65 -11.82
N TRP A 176 15.95 38.42 -10.87
CA TRP A 176 15.83 37.37 -9.86
C TRP A 176 14.62 37.59 -8.94
N GLU A 177 14.43 38.79 -8.39
CA GLU A 177 13.27 39.11 -7.56
C GLU A 177 11.94 38.95 -8.32
N CYS A 178 11.90 39.32 -9.60
CA CYS A 178 10.74 39.08 -10.47
C CYS A 178 10.45 37.58 -10.64
N ARG A 179 11.49 36.74 -10.85
CA ARG A 179 11.34 35.27 -10.89
C ARG A 179 10.81 34.72 -9.57
N GLN A 180 11.36 35.13 -8.42
CA GLN A 180 10.87 34.71 -7.10
C GLN A 180 9.40 35.11 -6.88
N ARG A 181 9.02 36.34 -7.22
CA ARG A 181 7.63 36.82 -7.15
C ARG A 181 6.69 36.07 -8.10
N ALA A 182 7.17 35.53 -9.23
CA ALA A 182 6.37 34.69 -10.12
C ALA A 182 6.11 33.31 -9.50
N ILE A 183 7.17 32.61 -9.08
CA ILE A 183 7.10 31.29 -8.41
C ILE A 183 6.16 31.34 -7.20
N GLN A 184 6.26 32.39 -6.37
CA GLN A 184 5.42 32.53 -5.18
C GLN A 184 3.93 32.77 -5.51
N ARG A 185 3.60 33.37 -6.67
CA ARG A 185 2.20 33.50 -7.12
C ARG A 185 1.66 32.16 -7.61
N GLU A 186 2.47 31.42 -8.36
CA GLU A 186 2.12 30.10 -8.89
C GLU A 186 1.87 29.09 -7.76
N LEU A 187 2.73 29.08 -6.73
CA LEU A 187 2.54 28.28 -5.51
C LEU A 187 1.20 28.58 -4.83
N ARG A 188 0.86 29.85 -4.59
CA ARG A 188 -0.43 30.25 -4.00
C ARG A 188 -1.64 29.93 -4.88
N HIS A 189 -1.46 29.91 -6.21
CA HIS A 189 -2.52 29.50 -7.13
C HIS A 189 -2.73 27.98 -7.04
N ARG A 190 -1.65 27.19 -7.10
CA ARG A 190 -1.68 25.73 -6.96
C ARG A 190 -2.29 25.29 -5.62
N GLU A 191 -1.82 25.86 -4.51
CA GLU A 191 -2.36 25.62 -3.16
C GLU A 191 -3.86 25.92 -3.07
N ARG A 192 -4.33 27.00 -3.72
CA ARG A 192 -5.76 27.31 -3.81
C ARG A 192 -6.52 26.26 -4.60
N MET A 193 -6.02 25.86 -5.78
CA MET A 193 -6.67 24.84 -6.63
C MET A 193 -6.72 23.48 -5.92
N ASP A 194 -5.66 23.09 -5.21
CA ASP A 194 -5.62 21.83 -4.47
C ASP A 194 -6.55 21.89 -3.24
N ARG A 195 -6.67 23.05 -2.55
CA ARG A 195 -7.66 23.26 -1.49
C ARG A 195 -9.11 23.27 -2.02
N GLU A 196 -9.34 23.79 -3.22
CA GLU A 196 -10.66 23.77 -3.88
C GLU A 196 -11.04 22.36 -4.34
N ARG A 197 -10.08 21.52 -4.75
CA ARG A 197 -10.28 20.09 -5.04
C ARG A 197 -10.63 19.25 -3.81
N LEU A 198 -10.04 19.58 -2.66
CA LEU A 198 -10.27 18.89 -1.38
C LEU A 198 -11.55 19.35 -0.66
N ARG A 199 -12.20 20.42 -1.14
CA ARG A 199 -13.48 20.87 -0.62
C ARG A 199 -14.57 19.86 -1.02
N PRO A 200 -15.36 19.32 -0.07
CA PRO A 200 -16.51 18.49 -0.41
C PRO A 200 -17.45 19.21 -1.38
N PRO A 201 -18.03 18.52 -2.38
CA PRO A 201 -19.02 19.14 -3.25
C PRO A 201 -20.13 19.73 -2.39
N SER A 202 -20.50 20.99 -2.64
CA SER A 202 -21.61 21.63 -1.94
C SER A 202 -22.84 20.72 -2.01
N PRO A 203 -23.57 20.49 -0.90
CA PRO A 203 -24.78 19.68 -0.93
C PRO A 203 -25.70 20.13 -2.07
N PRO A 204 -26.29 19.21 -2.86
CA PRO A 204 -27.16 19.58 -3.97
C PRO A 204 -28.23 20.58 -3.52
N PRO A 205 -28.58 21.59 -4.33
CA PRO A 205 -29.66 22.51 -4.00
C PRO A 205 -30.92 21.71 -3.72
N VAL A 206 -31.34 21.68 -2.46
CA VAL A 206 -32.53 20.95 -2.04
C VAL A 206 -33.73 21.66 -2.65
N VAL A 207 -34.37 20.98 -3.59
CA VAL A 207 -35.62 21.42 -4.24
C VAL A 207 -36.61 21.84 -3.14
N HIS A 208 -37.22 23.02 -3.28
CA HIS A 208 -38.24 23.48 -2.34
C HIS A 208 -39.58 22.78 -2.59
N TYR A 209 -40.40 22.62 -1.55
CA TYR A 209 -41.73 22.08 -1.74
C TYR A 209 -42.56 22.96 -2.68
N SER A 210 -43.17 22.32 -3.68
CA SER A 210 -44.29 22.85 -4.46
C SER A 210 -45.17 21.69 -4.87
N ASP A 211 -46.44 21.93 -5.15
CA ASP A 211 -47.36 20.83 -5.53
C ASP A 211 -46.94 20.13 -6.84
N HIS A 212 -46.29 20.86 -7.75
CA HIS A 212 -45.72 20.28 -8.97
C HIS A 212 -44.52 19.36 -8.68
N GLU A 213 -43.58 19.81 -7.85
CA GLU A 213 -42.43 18.99 -7.45
C GLU A 213 -42.87 17.81 -6.59
N ALA A 214 -43.92 17.94 -5.76
CA ALA A 214 -44.46 16.85 -4.97
C ALA A 214 -45.09 15.75 -5.85
N GLN A 215 -45.76 16.13 -6.94
CA GLN A 215 -46.24 15.17 -7.92
C GLN A 215 -45.07 14.46 -8.63
N GLN A 216 -44.08 15.21 -9.13
CA GLN A 216 -42.87 14.61 -9.72
C GLN A 216 -42.14 13.69 -8.72
N LEU A 217 -42.07 14.06 -7.45
CA LEU A 217 -41.43 13.27 -6.41
C LEU A 217 -42.20 11.98 -6.15
N THR A 218 -43.53 12.04 -6.12
CA THR A 218 -44.40 10.86 -6.01
C THR A 218 -44.18 9.88 -7.16
N ASP A 219 -43.97 10.37 -8.39
CA ASP A 219 -43.69 9.49 -9.53
C ASP A 219 -42.26 8.94 -9.52
N LYS A 220 -41.27 9.72 -9.05
CA LYS A 220 -39.90 9.24 -8.79
C LYS A 220 -39.86 8.20 -7.66
N LEU A 221 -40.72 8.31 -6.65
CA LEU A 221 -40.88 7.35 -5.54
C LEU A 221 -41.52 6.02 -5.96
N LYS A 222 -42.08 5.90 -7.18
CA LYS A 222 -42.57 4.62 -7.75
C LYS A 222 -41.51 3.91 -8.60
N SER A 223 -40.43 4.61 -8.96
CA SER A 223 -39.38 4.10 -9.85
C SER A 223 -38.21 3.60 -9.02
N GLU A 224 -37.85 2.34 -9.17
CA GLU A 224 -36.76 1.69 -8.42
C GLU A 224 -35.41 2.40 -8.65
N GLU A 225 -35.10 2.76 -9.89
CA GLU A 225 -33.87 3.48 -10.27
C GLU A 225 -33.76 4.88 -9.64
N ALA A 226 -34.91 5.56 -9.46
CA ALA A 226 -34.98 6.91 -8.90
C ALA A 226 -35.22 6.93 -7.38
N PHE A 227 -35.68 5.82 -6.79
CA PHE A 227 -36.16 5.71 -5.42
C PHE A 227 -35.18 6.29 -4.39
N GLN A 228 -33.90 5.90 -4.46
CA GLN A 228 -32.89 6.34 -3.50
C GLN A 228 -32.70 7.88 -3.48
N LYS A 229 -32.79 8.53 -4.63
CA LYS A 229 -32.72 10.00 -4.75
C LYS A 229 -34.03 10.66 -4.33
N ALA A 230 -35.16 10.02 -4.62
CA ALA A 230 -36.48 10.51 -4.26
C ALA A 230 -36.71 10.48 -2.74
N VAL A 231 -36.33 9.40 -2.06
CA VAL A 231 -36.39 9.30 -0.60
C VAL A 231 -35.55 10.38 0.07
N GLN A 232 -34.33 10.67 -0.42
CA GLN A 232 -33.51 11.77 0.11
C GLN A 232 -34.21 13.13 0.06
N VAL A 233 -34.91 13.44 -1.05
CA VAL A 233 -35.69 14.70 -1.15
C VAL A 233 -36.89 14.69 -0.19
N LEU A 234 -37.61 13.57 -0.09
CA LEU A 234 -38.73 13.41 0.83
C LEU A 234 -38.30 13.58 2.31
N THR A 235 -37.19 12.97 2.71
CA THR A 235 -36.60 13.13 4.05
C THR A 235 -36.32 14.59 4.34
N VAL A 236 -35.62 15.31 3.46
CA VAL A 236 -35.28 16.72 3.71
C VAL A 236 -36.51 17.63 3.73
N TRP A 237 -37.58 17.33 2.98
CA TRP A 237 -38.85 18.06 3.08
C TRP A 237 -39.55 17.83 4.42
N LEU A 238 -39.51 16.61 4.95
CA LEU A 238 -40.05 16.29 6.27
C LEU A 238 -39.22 16.95 7.38
N ASP A 239 -37.88 16.86 7.33
CA ASP A 239 -36.96 17.48 8.30
C ASP A 239 -37.10 19.01 8.36
N ARG A 240 -37.38 19.64 7.22
CA ARG A 240 -37.62 21.09 7.12
C ARG A 240 -39.00 21.54 7.60
N GLY A 241 -39.92 20.62 7.86
CA GLY A 241 -41.30 20.94 8.23
C GLY A 241 -42.14 21.47 7.07
N GLU A 242 -41.82 21.13 5.81
CA GLU A 242 -42.64 21.48 4.63
C GLU A 242 -44.01 20.76 4.66
N CYS A 243 -44.13 19.71 5.47
CA CYS A 243 -45.39 19.03 5.76
C CYS A 243 -46.23 19.83 6.77
N SER A 244 -47.39 20.27 6.31
CA SER A 244 -48.37 21.09 7.05
C SER A 244 -49.76 20.46 6.98
N LYS A 245 -50.70 20.94 7.81
CA LYS A 245 -52.11 20.49 7.76
C LYS A 245 -52.79 20.67 6.40
N ARG A 246 -52.25 21.49 5.49
CA ARG A 246 -52.82 21.75 4.15
C ARG A 246 -52.35 20.76 3.08
N ASN A 247 -51.12 20.25 3.18
CA ASN A 247 -50.49 19.34 2.21
C ASN A 247 -50.16 17.95 2.80
N ALA A 248 -50.55 17.67 4.05
CA ALA A 248 -50.37 16.37 4.71
C ALA A 248 -50.89 15.17 3.89
N GLY A 249 -51.94 15.36 3.07
CA GLY A 249 -52.43 14.33 2.15
C GLY A 249 -51.40 13.93 1.08
N HIS A 250 -50.67 14.89 0.50
CA HIS A 250 -49.61 14.61 -0.48
C HIS A 250 -48.44 13.86 0.18
N PHE A 251 -48.00 14.30 1.37
CA PHE A 251 -46.97 13.62 2.13
C PHE A 251 -47.38 12.20 2.57
N TYR A 252 -48.64 12.01 2.96
CA TYR A 252 -49.17 10.68 3.26
C TYR A 252 -49.13 9.76 2.03
N SER A 253 -49.54 10.23 0.85
CA SER A 253 -49.42 9.44 -0.40
C SER A 253 -47.97 9.11 -0.78
N MET A 254 -47.02 10.03 -0.55
CA MET A 254 -45.58 9.76 -0.72
C MET A 254 -45.06 8.70 0.28
N LEU A 255 -45.52 8.74 1.54
CA LEU A 255 -45.20 7.72 2.54
C LEU A 255 -45.86 6.37 2.22
N GLN A 256 -47.09 6.34 1.71
CA GLN A 256 -47.74 5.11 1.23
C GLN A 256 -46.97 4.49 0.05
N THR A 257 -46.50 5.31 -0.88
CA THR A 257 -45.65 4.88 -2.00
C THR A 257 -44.33 4.30 -1.49
N THR A 258 -43.70 4.97 -0.52
CA THR A 258 -42.47 4.50 0.14
C THR A 258 -42.68 3.15 0.86
N ASN A 259 -43.80 2.98 1.57
CA ASN A 259 -44.17 1.70 2.21
C ASN A 259 -44.48 0.58 1.18
N SER A 260 -44.88 0.94 -0.05
CA SER A 260 -44.99 -0.04 -1.14
C SER A 260 -43.63 -0.65 -1.50
N HIS A 261 -42.54 0.14 -1.46
CA HIS A 261 -41.19 -0.39 -1.67
C HIS A 261 -40.73 -1.32 -0.53
N VAL A 262 -41.15 -1.10 0.72
CA VAL A 262 -40.85 -2.02 1.84
C VAL A 262 -41.47 -3.40 1.58
N ARG A 263 -42.76 -3.46 1.21
CA ARG A 263 -43.42 -4.74 0.88
C ARG A 263 -42.79 -5.44 -0.32
N ARG A 264 -42.38 -4.69 -1.34
CA ARG A 264 -41.63 -5.21 -2.50
C ARG A 264 -40.28 -5.79 -2.08
N LEU A 265 -39.50 -5.08 -1.25
CA LEU A 265 -38.20 -5.54 -0.73
C LEU A 265 -38.32 -6.81 0.12
N LEU A 266 -39.38 -6.95 0.92
CA LEU A 266 -39.65 -8.19 1.66
C LEU A 266 -39.99 -9.36 0.73
N GLN A 267 -40.72 -9.11 -0.36
CA GLN A 267 -41.00 -10.12 -1.39
C GLN A 267 -39.77 -10.50 -2.22
N GLU A 268 -38.85 -9.56 -2.45
CA GLU A 268 -37.54 -9.82 -3.07
C GLU A 268 -36.63 -10.63 -2.14
N LYS A 269 -36.62 -10.32 -0.83
CA LYS A 269 -35.93 -11.12 0.19
C LYS A 269 -36.41 -12.58 0.13
N THR A 270 -37.71 -12.83 0.24
CA THR A 270 -38.24 -14.20 0.23
C THR A 270 -37.99 -14.91 -1.10
N GLN A 271 -38.06 -14.21 -2.24
CA GLN A 271 -37.68 -14.79 -3.53
C GLN A 271 -36.22 -15.23 -3.55
N HIS A 272 -35.28 -14.41 -3.07
CA HIS A 272 -33.86 -14.75 -3.03
C HIS A 272 -33.55 -15.87 -2.02
N GLU A 273 -34.27 -15.95 -0.91
CA GLU A 273 -34.20 -17.08 0.03
C GLU A 273 -34.69 -18.38 -0.60
N GLU A 274 -35.80 -18.36 -1.35
CA GLU A 274 -36.24 -19.54 -2.11
C GLU A 274 -35.24 -19.93 -3.21
N GLU A 275 -34.65 -18.96 -3.92
CA GLU A 275 -33.60 -19.19 -4.93
C GLU A 275 -32.35 -19.82 -4.32
N LEU A 276 -31.91 -19.33 -3.15
CA LEU A 276 -30.82 -19.89 -2.36
C LEU A 276 -31.13 -21.32 -1.91
N ASN A 277 -32.32 -21.57 -1.38
CA ASN A 277 -32.74 -22.89 -0.93
C ASN A 277 -32.86 -23.90 -2.08
N ARG A 278 -33.35 -23.47 -3.25
CA ARG A 278 -33.33 -24.28 -4.49
C ARG A 278 -31.90 -24.59 -4.93
N ALA A 279 -30.97 -23.64 -4.80
CA ALA A 279 -29.56 -23.84 -5.13
C ALA A 279 -28.85 -24.79 -4.13
N LYS A 280 -29.05 -24.61 -2.82
CA LYS A 280 -28.60 -25.54 -1.75
C LYS A 280 -29.10 -26.96 -2.05
N ALA A 281 -30.39 -27.15 -2.28
CA ALA A 281 -30.99 -28.46 -2.56
C ALA A 281 -30.42 -29.12 -3.83
N LEU A 282 -30.28 -28.36 -4.93
CA LEU A 282 -29.69 -28.86 -6.18
C LEU A 282 -28.21 -29.25 -6.01
N PHE A 283 -27.44 -28.48 -5.24
CA PHE A 283 -26.05 -28.81 -4.92
C PHE A 283 -25.97 -30.11 -4.11
N SER A 284 -26.74 -30.22 -3.03
CA SER A 284 -26.79 -31.42 -2.19
C SER A 284 -27.21 -32.68 -2.97
N GLN A 285 -28.19 -32.56 -3.89
CA GLN A 285 -28.57 -33.65 -4.78
C GLN A 285 -27.41 -34.09 -5.70
N ARG A 286 -26.68 -33.14 -6.31
CA ARG A 286 -25.53 -33.43 -7.17
C ARG A 286 -24.39 -34.07 -6.39
N LEU A 287 -24.10 -33.59 -5.18
CA LEU A 287 -23.06 -34.10 -4.30
C LEU A 287 -23.39 -35.52 -3.80
N GLN A 288 -24.65 -35.79 -3.45
CA GLN A 288 -25.11 -37.15 -3.16
C GLN A 288 -24.90 -38.10 -4.36
N GLY A 289 -25.13 -37.64 -5.58
CA GLY A 289 -24.81 -38.38 -6.81
C GLY A 289 -23.32 -38.73 -6.95
N ILE A 290 -22.42 -37.79 -6.63
CA ILE A 290 -20.96 -38.02 -6.62
C ILE A 290 -20.58 -39.04 -5.55
N LEU A 291 -21.09 -38.89 -4.32
CA LEU A 291 -20.84 -39.84 -3.22
C LEU A 291 -21.33 -41.26 -3.55
N MET A 292 -22.47 -41.41 -4.23
CA MET A 292 -22.94 -42.70 -4.73
C MET A 292 -21.99 -43.32 -5.77
N GLN A 293 -21.46 -42.52 -6.71
CA GLN A 293 -20.50 -42.99 -7.71
C GLN A 293 -19.18 -43.42 -7.06
N LEU A 294 -18.65 -42.63 -6.13
CA LEU A 294 -17.44 -42.97 -5.35
C LEU A 294 -17.64 -44.28 -4.56
N GLY A 295 -18.81 -44.49 -3.96
CA GLY A 295 -19.15 -45.75 -3.29
C GLY A 295 -19.18 -46.98 -4.22
N GLN A 296 -19.58 -46.83 -5.49
CA GLN A 296 -19.46 -47.93 -6.47
C GLN A 296 -18.00 -48.17 -6.88
N ILE A 297 -17.19 -47.12 -7.01
CA ILE A 297 -15.76 -47.21 -7.32
C ILE A 297 -15.01 -47.94 -6.19
N GLU A 298 -15.26 -47.58 -4.92
CA GLU A 298 -14.72 -48.29 -3.76
C GLU A 298 -15.11 -49.78 -3.76
N LYS A 299 -16.37 -50.10 -4.12
CA LYS A 299 -16.82 -51.49 -4.24
C LYS A 299 -16.03 -52.26 -5.30
N VAL A 300 -15.72 -51.64 -6.43
CA VAL A 300 -14.84 -52.24 -7.46
C VAL A 300 -13.44 -52.48 -6.91
N PHE A 301 -12.84 -51.50 -6.21
CA PHE A 301 -11.52 -51.68 -5.60
C PHE A 301 -11.51 -52.75 -4.50
N GLY A 302 -12.55 -52.82 -3.66
CA GLY A 302 -12.71 -53.86 -2.64
C GLY A 302 -12.71 -55.27 -3.25
N VAL A 303 -13.52 -55.50 -4.30
CA VAL A 303 -13.55 -56.79 -5.02
C VAL A 303 -12.23 -57.07 -5.74
N ALA A 304 -11.58 -56.06 -6.32
CA ALA A 304 -10.27 -56.20 -6.95
C ALA A 304 -9.16 -56.59 -5.95
N SER A 305 -9.27 -56.15 -4.68
CA SER A 305 -8.39 -56.54 -3.58
C SER A 305 -8.64 -57.96 -3.04
N HIS A 306 -9.71 -58.67 -3.46
CA HIS A 306 -9.92 -60.06 -3.02
C HIS A 306 -8.83 -60.99 -3.56
N GLN A 307 -8.24 -61.84 -2.71
CA GLN A 307 -7.14 -62.76 -3.05
C GLN A 307 -7.29 -63.45 -4.43
N LYS A 308 -8.49 -63.97 -4.73
CA LYS A 308 -8.82 -64.66 -6.00
C LYS A 308 -8.60 -63.81 -7.25
N VAL A 309 -8.77 -62.49 -7.16
CA VAL A 309 -8.53 -61.53 -8.25
C VAL A 309 -7.13 -60.93 -8.11
N TRP A 310 -6.77 -60.53 -6.89
CA TRP A 310 -5.51 -59.89 -6.53
C TRP A 310 -4.28 -60.63 -7.02
N ASP A 311 -4.28 -61.96 -6.94
CA ASP A 311 -3.11 -62.76 -7.33
C ASP A 311 -2.82 -62.80 -8.83
N HIS A 312 -3.78 -62.42 -9.67
CA HIS A 312 -3.58 -62.26 -11.11
C HIS A 312 -2.89 -60.93 -11.49
N PHE A 313 -2.87 -59.94 -10.59
CA PHE A 313 -2.21 -58.66 -10.85
C PHE A 313 -0.70 -58.74 -10.58
N THR A 314 0.09 -58.04 -11.41
CA THR A 314 1.52 -57.84 -11.16
C THR A 314 1.75 -56.95 -9.93
N LYS A 315 2.94 -57.05 -9.31
CA LYS A 315 3.32 -56.23 -8.15
C LYS A 315 3.20 -54.71 -8.39
N ALA A 316 3.43 -54.25 -9.62
CA ALA A 316 3.26 -52.85 -10.02
C ALA A 316 1.77 -52.46 -10.11
N GLN A 317 0.93 -53.30 -10.72
CA GLN A 317 -0.52 -53.07 -10.81
C GLN A 317 -1.17 -53.04 -9.41
N ARG A 318 -0.82 -53.98 -8.52
CA ARG A 318 -1.30 -54.00 -7.13
C ARG A 318 -1.03 -52.67 -6.42
N LYS A 319 0.21 -52.16 -6.49
CA LYS A 319 0.60 -50.86 -5.91
C LYS A 319 -0.23 -49.69 -6.48
N ASN A 320 -0.53 -49.69 -7.77
CA ASN A 320 -1.37 -48.66 -8.39
C ASN A 320 -2.82 -48.76 -7.91
N ILE A 321 -3.39 -49.97 -7.83
CA ILE A 321 -4.76 -50.21 -7.34
C ILE A 321 -4.90 -49.76 -5.89
N ASP A 322 -3.94 -50.10 -5.01
CA ASP A 322 -3.93 -49.62 -3.61
C ASP A 322 -3.84 -48.08 -3.52
N THR A 323 -3.09 -47.45 -4.43
CA THR A 323 -2.95 -45.98 -4.47
C THR A 323 -4.27 -45.32 -4.90
N TRP A 324 -4.89 -45.78 -5.99
CA TRP A 324 -6.18 -45.25 -6.48
C TRP A 324 -7.32 -45.50 -5.50
N ARG A 325 -7.29 -46.65 -4.81
CA ARG A 325 -8.24 -46.97 -3.75
C ARG A 325 -8.16 -45.96 -2.61
N LYS A 326 -6.96 -45.70 -2.07
CA LYS A 326 -6.77 -44.69 -1.01
C LYS A 326 -7.20 -43.30 -1.46
N GLN A 327 -6.83 -42.89 -2.66
CA GLN A 327 -7.27 -41.61 -3.24
C GLN A 327 -8.80 -41.52 -3.33
N SER A 328 -9.50 -42.60 -3.71
CA SER A 328 -10.95 -42.65 -3.75
C SER A 328 -11.59 -42.57 -2.37
N GLU A 329 -11.02 -43.29 -1.38
CA GLU A 329 -11.47 -43.28 0.02
C GLU A 329 -11.26 -41.88 0.65
N GLU A 330 -10.11 -41.24 0.40
CA GLU A 330 -9.78 -39.87 0.82
C GLU A 330 -10.74 -38.82 0.22
N ILE A 331 -10.96 -38.85 -1.10
CA ILE A 331 -11.88 -37.93 -1.79
C ILE A 331 -13.32 -38.10 -1.26
N LYS A 332 -13.77 -39.34 -1.09
CA LYS A 332 -15.12 -39.62 -0.55
C LYS A 332 -15.25 -39.15 0.90
N SER A 333 -14.23 -39.37 1.73
CA SER A 333 -14.23 -38.92 3.12
C SER A 333 -14.28 -37.40 3.23
N ALA A 334 -13.54 -36.67 2.39
CA ALA A 334 -13.61 -35.21 2.32
C ALA A 334 -15.00 -34.73 1.90
N GLN A 335 -15.53 -35.27 0.79
CA GLN A 335 -16.87 -34.92 0.30
C GLN A 335 -18.02 -35.32 1.25
N LEU A 336 -17.78 -36.27 2.16
CA LEU A 336 -18.74 -36.62 3.23
C LEU A 336 -18.63 -35.67 4.43
N ALA A 337 -17.42 -35.23 4.79
CA ALA A 337 -17.21 -34.20 5.80
C ALA A 337 -17.90 -32.89 5.39
N ASP A 338 -17.73 -32.44 4.13
CA ASP A 338 -18.40 -31.28 3.54
C ASP A 338 -19.96 -31.33 3.59
N VAL A 339 -20.55 -32.50 3.83
CA VAL A 339 -22.01 -32.74 3.95
C VAL A 339 -22.47 -32.80 5.41
N LEU A 340 -21.58 -33.15 6.34
CA LEU A 340 -21.86 -33.18 7.77
C LEU A 340 -21.67 -31.79 8.38
N ASP A 341 -20.59 -31.10 8.00
CA ASP A 341 -20.26 -29.73 8.41
C ASP A 341 -21.42 -28.76 8.10
N LYS A 342 -21.88 -28.77 6.84
CA LYS A 342 -23.05 -27.96 6.39
C LYS A 342 -24.35 -28.30 7.08
N ARG A 343 -24.52 -29.55 7.55
CA ARG A 343 -25.71 -29.94 8.30
C ARG A 343 -25.66 -29.41 9.73
N GLN A 344 -24.46 -29.32 10.31
CA GLN A 344 -24.25 -28.70 11.60
C GLN A 344 -24.44 -27.17 11.52
N GLU A 345 -24.00 -26.53 10.43
CA GLU A 345 -24.32 -25.12 10.13
C GLU A 345 -25.84 -24.90 9.98
N ASP A 346 -26.52 -25.65 9.10
CA ASP A 346 -27.98 -25.52 8.87
C ASP A 346 -28.83 -25.86 10.13
N GLU A 347 -28.34 -26.67 11.07
CA GLU A 347 -29.01 -26.95 12.36
C GLU A 347 -28.84 -25.83 13.40
N MET A 348 -27.78 -25.01 13.29
CA MET A 348 -27.56 -23.85 14.18
C MET A 348 -28.30 -22.58 13.73
N ASP A 349 -28.74 -22.51 12.48
CA ASP A 349 -29.53 -21.39 11.93
C ASP A 349 -31.04 -21.43 12.30
N LEU A 350 -31.50 -22.42 13.09
CA LEU A 350 -32.92 -22.63 13.43
C LEU A 350 -33.32 -22.22 14.86
N SER A 351 -32.45 -21.51 15.61
CA SER A 351 -32.70 -21.18 17.02
C SER A 351 -32.97 -19.69 17.33
N ASP A 352 -33.31 -18.86 16.34
CA ASP A 352 -33.47 -17.40 16.53
C ASP A 352 -34.63 -16.78 15.71
N ASP A 353 -35.81 -17.41 15.72
CA ASP A 353 -37.06 -16.82 15.23
C ASP A 353 -38.26 -17.43 15.99
N ASP A 354 -38.62 -16.83 17.13
CA ASP A 354 -39.99 -16.69 17.70
C ASP A 354 -39.96 -16.36 19.22
N ASP A 355 -39.83 -15.07 19.59
CA ASP A 355 -40.71 -14.37 20.58
C ASP A 355 -40.19 -12.94 20.91
N ASP A 356 -40.48 -11.95 20.04
CA ASP A 356 -40.53 -10.53 20.48
C ASP A 356 -41.58 -9.73 19.69
N ALA A 357 -42.85 -10.09 19.89
CA ALA A 357 -44.01 -9.36 19.40
C ALA A 357 -44.71 -8.60 20.56
N PRO A 358 -44.67 -7.25 20.61
CA PRO A 358 -45.18 -6.51 21.77
C PRO A 358 -46.72 -6.53 21.86
N PRO A 359 -47.31 -6.77 23.05
CA PRO A 359 -48.75 -6.89 23.19
C PRO A 359 -49.48 -5.55 23.04
N LEU A 360 -50.21 -5.39 21.94
CA LEU A 360 -51.10 -4.26 21.71
C LEU A 360 -52.28 -4.25 22.70
N LYS A 361 -52.27 -3.29 23.62
CA LYS A 361 -53.40 -3.03 24.53
C LYS A 361 -54.61 -2.48 23.76
N MET A 362 -55.71 -3.24 23.70
CA MET A 362 -57.06 -2.67 23.53
C MET A 362 -57.96 -2.99 24.72
N THR A 363 -58.07 -2.00 25.61
CA THR A 363 -59.29 -1.53 26.28
C THR A 363 -60.41 -2.53 26.61
N LYS A 364 -60.75 -2.60 27.91
CA LYS A 364 -62.07 -2.16 28.41
C LYS A 364 -62.03 -1.99 29.94
N ASN A 365 -62.28 -0.77 30.41
CA ASN A 365 -62.70 -0.54 31.79
C ASN A 365 -64.16 -0.96 31.95
N ALA A 366 -64.51 -1.39 33.15
CA ALA A 366 -65.86 -1.78 33.51
C ALA A 366 -66.78 -0.58 33.71
N ASP A 367 -68.04 -0.75 33.34
CA ASP A 367 -69.18 -0.11 34.00
C ASP A 367 -70.28 -1.16 34.12
N ALA A 368 -70.62 -1.55 35.35
CA ALA A 368 -71.74 -2.42 35.68
C ALA A 368 -72.30 -2.00 37.04
N PHE A 369 -73.38 -1.21 36.99
CA PHE A 369 -74.21 -0.87 38.14
C PHE A 369 -75.56 -1.60 38.00
N GLU A 370 -76.03 -2.20 39.09
CA GLU A 370 -77.33 -2.88 39.29
C GLU A 370 -77.69 -4.09 38.41
N GLY A 371 -78.40 -5.08 38.98
CA GLY A 371 -79.15 -6.02 38.13
C GLY A 371 -79.54 -7.43 38.61
N ASN A 372 -79.62 -7.72 39.91
CA ASN A 372 -80.38 -8.88 40.47
C ASN A 372 -79.94 -10.34 40.19
N GLN A 373 -80.02 -11.13 41.27
CA GLN A 373 -79.99 -12.61 41.32
C GLN A 373 -81.34 -13.24 40.83
N PRO A 374 -81.57 -14.56 40.96
CA PRO A 374 -80.85 -15.71 40.40
C PRO A 374 -81.83 -16.73 39.73
N LYS A 375 -81.32 -17.83 39.14
CA LYS A 375 -81.76 -19.23 39.45
C LYS A 375 -81.14 -20.33 38.57
N ASN A 376 -80.41 -21.24 39.24
CA ASN A 376 -80.68 -22.68 39.29
C ASN A 376 -80.50 -23.55 38.01
N GLY A 377 -79.52 -24.48 38.02
CA GLY A 377 -79.67 -25.73 37.24
C GLY A 377 -78.41 -26.50 36.79
N ARG A 378 -77.94 -27.43 37.63
CA ARG A 378 -77.43 -28.79 37.30
C ARG A 378 -76.08 -29.01 36.55
N SER A 379 -75.16 -29.62 37.31
CA SER A 379 -74.36 -30.84 37.01
C SER A 379 -73.44 -30.90 35.77
N GLY A 380 -72.15 -31.08 36.04
CA GLY A 380 -71.12 -31.59 35.13
C GLY A 380 -69.79 -31.68 35.88
N GLU A 381 -69.39 -32.87 36.31
CA GLU A 381 -68.09 -33.14 36.94
C GLU A 381 -67.09 -33.49 35.84
N ASP A 382 -66.25 -32.54 35.40
CA ASP A 382 -65.20 -32.80 34.37
C ASP A 382 -64.01 -31.80 34.39
N ASP A 383 -64.19 -30.56 34.86
CA ASP A 383 -63.19 -29.48 34.77
C ASP A 383 -61.89 -29.68 35.60
N GLY A 384 -61.70 -30.83 36.26
CA GLY A 384 -60.59 -31.08 37.19
C GLY A 384 -59.37 -31.79 36.59
N GLU A 385 -59.52 -32.62 35.56
CA GLU A 385 -58.39 -33.37 34.97
C GLU A 385 -57.54 -32.51 34.02
N ALA A 386 -58.16 -31.57 33.30
CA ALA A 386 -57.46 -30.71 32.34
C ALA A 386 -56.42 -29.78 33.00
N ASP A 387 -56.72 -29.21 34.17
CA ASP A 387 -55.82 -28.30 34.91
C ASP A 387 -54.62 -29.03 35.52
N VAL A 388 -54.79 -30.31 35.86
CA VAL A 388 -53.71 -31.20 36.33
C VAL A 388 -52.82 -31.63 35.16
N GLU A 389 -53.39 -32.01 34.02
CA GLU A 389 -52.67 -32.36 32.79
C GLU A 389 -51.84 -31.17 32.27
N GLU A 390 -52.40 -29.95 32.27
CA GLU A 390 -51.66 -28.73 31.90
C GLU A 390 -50.54 -28.40 32.89
N SER A 391 -50.80 -28.54 34.20
CA SER A 391 -49.77 -28.39 35.23
C SER A 391 -48.63 -29.41 35.10
N LEU A 392 -48.95 -30.65 34.71
CA LEU A 392 -47.95 -31.70 34.49
C LEU A 392 -47.06 -31.38 33.29
N ARG A 393 -47.65 -30.86 32.20
CA ARG A 393 -46.91 -30.44 30.99
C ARG A 393 -45.95 -29.30 31.27
N ARG A 394 -46.40 -28.26 31.98
CA ARG A 394 -45.52 -27.13 32.38
C ARG A 394 -44.34 -27.59 33.25
N LEU A 395 -44.58 -28.51 34.19
CA LEU A 395 -43.51 -29.11 35.01
C LEU A 395 -42.55 -29.98 34.19
N GLN A 396 -43.04 -30.64 33.13
CA GLN A 396 -42.20 -31.43 32.22
C GLN A 396 -41.38 -30.54 31.29
N GLU A 397 -41.97 -29.48 30.75
CA GLU A 397 -41.27 -28.43 29.97
C GLU A 397 -40.18 -27.74 30.80
N GLU A 398 -40.47 -27.40 32.07
CA GLU A 398 -39.47 -26.87 33.01
C GLU A 398 -38.36 -27.89 33.31
N ALA A 399 -38.70 -29.16 33.51
CA ALA A 399 -37.72 -30.23 33.73
C ALA A 399 -36.82 -30.47 32.51
N ASP A 400 -37.36 -30.41 31.29
CA ASP A 400 -36.61 -30.60 30.06
C ASP A 400 -35.75 -29.35 29.73
N SER A 401 -36.25 -28.14 30.00
CA SER A 401 -35.48 -26.90 29.95
C SER A 401 -34.27 -26.94 30.91
N LEU A 402 -34.48 -27.36 32.16
CA LEU A 402 -33.41 -27.53 33.14
C LEU A 402 -32.39 -28.61 32.74
N ARG A 403 -32.81 -29.67 32.04
CA ARG A 403 -31.88 -30.69 31.48
C ARG A 403 -30.98 -30.08 30.41
N CYS A 404 -31.56 -29.37 29.44
CA CYS A 404 -30.81 -28.69 28.39
C CYS A 404 -29.80 -27.68 28.99
N GLN A 405 -30.22 -26.92 30.01
CA GLN A 405 -29.34 -25.97 30.69
C GLN A 405 -28.18 -26.65 31.44
N LEU A 406 -28.43 -27.80 32.08
CA LEU A 406 -27.38 -28.60 32.73
C LEU A 406 -26.42 -29.24 31.73
N GLU A 407 -26.88 -29.67 30.55
CA GLU A 407 -25.99 -30.15 29.49
C GLU A 407 -25.14 -29.02 28.89
N ALA A 408 -25.70 -27.81 28.72
CA ALA A 408 -24.93 -26.64 28.32
C ALA A 408 -23.80 -26.32 29.31
N TYR A 409 -24.09 -26.23 30.61
CA TYR A 409 -23.05 -26.01 31.63
C TYR A 409 -22.03 -27.16 31.72
N ARG A 410 -22.45 -28.41 31.46
CA ARG A 410 -21.55 -29.55 31.41
C ARG A 410 -20.57 -29.44 30.23
N ASN A 411 -21.07 -29.08 29.05
CA ASN A 411 -20.26 -28.90 27.86
C ASN A 411 -19.28 -27.73 28.02
N GLU A 412 -19.71 -26.61 28.62
CA GLU A 412 -18.85 -25.47 28.95
C GLU A 412 -17.74 -25.88 29.94
N ALA A 413 -18.06 -26.64 30.98
CA ALA A 413 -17.07 -27.16 31.94
C ALA A 413 -16.08 -28.15 31.32
N GLU A 414 -16.49 -28.93 30.32
CA GLU A 414 -15.62 -29.84 29.57
C GLU A 414 -14.70 -29.10 28.60
N LEU A 415 -15.20 -28.05 27.94
CA LEU A 415 -14.39 -27.12 27.13
C LEU A 415 -13.33 -26.40 27.97
N LEU A 416 -13.72 -25.85 29.13
CA LEU A 416 -12.79 -25.20 30.06
C LEU A 416 -11.71 -26.16 30.59
N ARG A 417 -12.05 -27.44 30.79
CA ARG A 417 -11.07 -28.47 31.16
C ARG A 417 -10.09 -28.73 30.03
N SER A 418 -10.57 -28.87 28.79
CA SER A 418 -9.73 -29.03 27.59
C SER A 418 -8.78 -27.84 27.39
N GLU A 419 -9.26 -26.61 27.54
CA GLU A 419 -8.41 -25.42 27.51
C GLU A 419 -7.32 -25.44 28.60
N HIS A 420 -7.68 -25.84 29.82
CA HIS A 420 -6.73 -25.91 30.93
C HIS A 420 -5.64 -26.96 30.68
N GLU A 421 -6.03 -28.16 30.22
CA GLU A 421 -5.09 -29.21 29.83
C GLU A 421 -4.17 -28.78 28.69
N HIS A 422 -4.68 -28.03 27.71
CA HIS A 422 -3.88 -27.48 26.61
C HIS A 422 -2.88 -26.42 27.11
N LYS A 423 -3.33 -25.49 27.97
CA LYS A 423 -2.46 -24.47 28.61
C LYS A 423 -1.36 -25.14 29.46
N ASP A 424 -1.68 -26.22 30.17
CA ASP A 424 -0.71 -27.02 30.93
C ASP A 424 0.27 -27.80 30.05
N GLN A 425 -0.15 -28.29 28.88
CA GLN A 425 0.77 -28.87 27.89
C GLN A 425 1.73 -27.80 27.34
N GLN A 426 1.20 -26.62 27.01
CA GLN A 426 1.99 -25.49 26.52
C GLN A 426 3.00 -24.99 27.58
N LEU A 427 2.60 -24.89 28.85
CA LEU A 427 3.48 -24.56 29.96
C LEU A 427 4.61 -25.58 30.15
N ARG A 428 4.32 -26.88 30.05
CA ARG A 428 5.33 -27.95 30.14
C ARG A 428 6.35 -27.87 29.01
N LEU A 429 5.90 -27.63 27.76
CA LEU A 429 6.78 -27.42 26.61
C LEU A 429 7.67 -26.17 26.79
N LEU A 430 7.10 -25.06 27.28
CA LEU A 430 7.83 -23.83 27.55
C LEU A 430 8.89 -24.02 28.66
N GLN A 431 8.54 -24.77 29.72
CA GLN A 431 9.46 -25.11 30.80
C GLN A 431 10.62 -26.00 30.32
N GLN A 432 10.35 -26.96 29.44
CA GLN A 432 11.37 -27.79 28.80
C GLN A 432 12.29 -26.95 27.89
N ALA A 433 11.74 -26.02 27.11
CA ALA A 433 12.52 -25.10 26.27
C ALA A 433 13.43 -24.20 27.13
N LEU A 434 12.93 -23.66 28.25
CA LEU A 434 13.70 -22.87 29.21
C LEU A 434 14.89 -23.66 29.80
N GLN A 435 14.69 -24.92 30.18
CA GLN A 435 15.78 -25.78 30.65
C GLN A 435 16.82 -26.04 29.53
N GLY A 436 16.37 -26.25 28.29
CA GLY A 436 17.25 -26.38 27.12
C GLY A 436 18.13 -25.14 26.89
N VAL A 437 17.53 -23.95 26.91
CA VAL A 437 18.25 -22.67 26.78
C VAL A 437 19.25 -22.46 27.93
N GLN A 438 18.88 -22.81 29.17
CA GLN A 438 19.80 -22.73 30.31
C GLN A 438 21.00 -23.68 30.17
N GLN A 439 20.78 -24.93 29.74
CA GLN A 439 21.89 -25.85 29.47
C GLN A 439 22.77 -25.39 28.31
N GLN A 440 22.20 -24.81 27.26
CA GLN A 440 22.97 -24.30 26.12
C GLN A 440 23.82 -23.10 26.54
N ARG A 441 23.26 -22.16 27.32
CA ARG A 441 24.01 -21.04 27.90
C ARG A 441 25.14 -21.49 28.83
N ALA A 442 24.95 -22.57 29.59
CA ALA A 442 26.01 -23.17 30.42
C ALA A 442 27.14 -23.78 29.56
N LYS A 443 26.80 -24.48 28.47
CA LYS A 443 27.78 -25.02 27.50
C LYS A 443 28.55 -23.89 26.80
N ASP A 444 27.88 -22.82 26.42
CA ASP A 444 28.51 -21.68 25.74
C ASP A 444 29.44 -20.89 26.68
N LEU A 445 29.11 -20.78 27.97
CA LEU A 445 30.00 -20.21 29.00
C LEU A 445 31.30 -21.03 29.17
N ASP A 446 31.20 -22.36 29.25
CA ASP A 446 32.38 -23.25 29.31
C ASP A 446 33.22 -23.19 28.01
N LYS A 447 32.56 -23.06 26.85
CA LYS A 447 33.20 -22.86 25.56
C LYS A 447 33.93 -21.51 25.47
N PHE A 448 33.35 -20.44 26.01
CA PHE A 448 33.99 -19.12 26.12
C PHE A 448 35.20 -19.14 27.05
N GLY A 449 35.13 -19.87 28.17
CA GLY A 449 36.27 -20.09 29.06
C GLY A 449 37.46 -20.74 28.34
N LYS A 450 37.19 -21.76 27.52
CA LYS A 450 38.21 -22.47 26.70
C LYS A 450 38.77 -21.61 25.58
N LEU A 451 37.98 -20.73 24.97
CA LEU A 451 38.45 -19.80 23.93
C LEU A 451 39.33 -18.67 24.50
N ARG A 452 39.03 -18.18 25.70
CA ARG A 452 39.80 -17.11 26.36
C ARG A 452 41.23 -17.52 26.76
N ALA A 453 41.51 -18.82 26.82
CA ALA A 453 42.84 -19.38 27.07
C ALA A 453 43.69 -19.53 25.79
N ARG A 454 43.19 -19.14 24.61
CA ARG A 454 43.78 -19.53 23.32
C ARG A 454 43.64 -18.47 22.22
N SER A 455 44.17 -17.28 22.45
CA SER A 455 44.32 -16.26 21.39
C SER A 455 45.46 -15.29 21.68
N ASP A 456 46.64 -15.67 21.24
CA ASP A 456 47.77 -14.78 20.94
C ASP A 456 47.99 -14.79 19.42
N SER A 457 48.41 -13.65 18.85
CA SER A 457 48.74 -13.37 17.43
C SER A 457 47.59 -13.24 16.37
N PRO A 458 47.79 -12.46 15.26
CA PRO A 458 46.73 -12.01 14.35
C PRO A 458 47.02 -12.42 12.84
N PRO A 459 46.46 -11.83 11.77
CA PRO A 459 45.52 -12.56 10.90
C PRO A 459 45.86 -12.61 9.39
N GLU A 460 45.19 -13.50 8.63
CA GLU A 460 45.21 -13.52 7.16
C GLU A 460 43.80 -13.74 6.55
N ARG A 461 43.63 -13.48 5.24
CA ARG A 461 42.35 -13.14 4.57
C ARG A 461 41.80 -14.18 3.56
N GLU A 462 40.61 -13.86 3.05
CA GLU A 462 39.93 -14.36 1.81
C GLU A 462 39.10 -15.66 1.95
N PRO A 463 38.11 -15.93 1.06
CA PRO A 463 36.95 -15.07 0.79
C PRO A 463 35.59 -15.84 0.81
N ALA A 464 34.47 -15.13 0.70
CA ALA A 464 33.11 -15.71 0.70
C ALA A 464 32.59 -16.09 -0.71
N PRO A 465 31.76 -17.15 -0.86
CA PRO A 465 31.20 -17.57 -2.13
C PRO A 465 29.91 -16.82 -2.50
N SER A 466 29.73 -16.58 -3.80
CA SER A 466 28.51 -16.02 -4.39
C SER A 466 27.54 -17.11 -4.86
N CYS A 467 26.24 -16.84 -4.79
CA CYS A 467 25.23 -17.60 -5.54
C CYS A 467 24.18 -16.65 -6.12
N SER A 468 24.07 -16.63 -7.44
CA SER A 468 23.14 -15.76 -8.19
C SER A 468 21.79 -16.44 -8.41
N ARG A 469 20.72 -15.65 -8.46
CA ARG A 469 19.49 -16.04 -9.18
C ARG A 469 18.84 -14.82 -9.83
N ASN A 470 18.67 -14.87 -11.15
CA ASN A 470 17.93 -13.87 -11.92
C ASN A 470 16.43 -14.17 -11.82
N GLU A 471 15.63 -13.15 -11.57
CA GLU A 471 14.26 -13.06 -12.11
C GLU A 471 14.02 -11.64 -12.63
N VAL A 472 13.23 -11.54 -13.70
CA VAL A 472 12.92 -10.30 -14.40
C VAL A 472 11.52 -9.85 -14.00
N SER A 473 11.39 -8.73 -13.29
CA SER A 473 10.11 -8.01 -13.14
C SER A 473 10.35 -6.50 -13.16
N SER A 474 9.38 -5.78 -13.71
CA SER A 474 9.49 -4.38 -14.16
C SER A 474 9.57 -3.40 -12.98
N THR A 475 10.60 -2.53 -12.95
CA THR A 475 10.79 -1.53 -11.89
C THR A 475 10.45 -0.12 -12.36
N VAL A 476 9.52 0.53 -11.66
CA VAL A 476 9.34 2.00 -11.72
C VAL A 476 10.34 2.63 -10.75
N GLN A 477 11.15 3.59 -11.22
CA GLN A 477 12.21 4.19 -10.41
C GLN A 477 11.77 5.49 -9.72
N VAL A 478 12.01 5.55 -8.41
CA VAL A 478 12.09 6.79 -7.61
C VAL A 478 13.44 6.75 -6.88
N PRO A 479 14.18 7.87 -6.70
CA PRO A 479 15.60 7.79 -6.35
C PRO A 479 15.88 7.23 -4.95
N GLY A 480 16.87 6.33 -4.86
CA GLY A 480 17.51 5.92 -3.60
C GLY A 480 17.05 4.58 -3.00
N ILE A 481 15.84 4.10 -3.31
CA ILE A 481 15.32 2.85 -2.75
C ILE A 481 14.89 1.91 -3.88
N ARG A 482 15.56 0.75 -4.01
CA ARG A 482 15.05 -0.35 -4.83
C ARG A 482 13.88 -1.01 -4.08
N ILE A 483 12.68 -0.81 -4.60
CA ILE A 483 11.44 -1.48 -4.16
C ILE A 483 11.21 -2.63 -5.12
N THR A 484 11.16 -3.87 -4.61
CA THR A 484 10.75 -5.03 -5.42
C THR A 484 9.22 -5.14 -5.46
N GLU A 485 8.68 -5.93 -6.40
CA GLU A 485 7.25 -6.23 -6.42
C GLU A 485 6.77 -6.92 -5.12
N LYS A 486 7.66 -7.71 -4.49
CA LYS A 486 7.43 -8.32 -3.17
C LYS A 486 7.41 -7.28 -2.06
N ASP A 487 8.36 -6.33 -2.06
CA ASP A 487 8.36 -5.21 -1.12
C ASP A 487 7.03 -4.43 -1.23
N ALA A 488 6.57 -4.12 -2.44
CA ALA A 488 5.33 -3.37 -2.65
C ALA A 488 4.09 -4.11 -2.12
N LYS A 489 3.99 -5.44 -2.34
CA LYS A 489 2.92 -6.28 -1.79
C LYS A 489 2.95 -6.31 -0.26
N LEU A 490 4.14 -6.45 0.34
CA LEU A 490 4.30 -6.47 1.79
C LEU A 490 4.01 -5.11 2.44
N ILE A 491 4.47 -4.01 1.84
CA ILE A 491 4.14 -2.65 2.28
C ILE A 491 2.63 -2.46 2.26
N GLY A 492 1.92 -2.88 1.20
CA GLY A 492 0.46 -2.79 1.11
C GLY A 492 -0.26 -3.61 2.20
N LEU A 493 0.10 -4.88 2.36
CA LEU A 493 -0.49 -5.78 3.36
C LEU A 493 -0.27 -5.27 4.80
N ILE A 494 0.96 -4.87 5.13
CA ILE A 494 1.33 -4.39 6.46
C ILE A 494 0.71 -3.01 6.73
N SER A 495 0.60 -2.14 5.72
CA SER A 495 -0.10 -0.85 5.85
C SER A 495 -1.58 -1.06 6.16
N MET A 496 -2.27 -1.96 5.46
CA MET A 496 -3.68 -2.27 5.70
C MET A 496 -3.89 -2.88 7.09
N PHE A 497 -3.03 -3.81 7.50
CA PHE A 497 -3.06 -4.39 8.85
C PHE A 497 -2.87 -3.32 9.94
N LEU A 498 -1.81 -2.51 9.85
CA LEU A 498 -1.53 -1.47 10.84
C LEU A 498 -2.54 -0.31 10.82
N HIS A 499 -3.31 -0.12 9.74
CA HIS A 499 -4.42 0.84 9.71
C HIS A 499 -5.63 0.37 10.54
N LEU A 500 -5.79 -0.95 10.72
CA LEU A 500 -6.82 -1.56 11.57
C LEU A 500 -6.39 -1.69 13.05
N HIS A 501 -5.13 -1.35 13.38
CA HIS A 501 -4.58 -1.41 14.74
C HIS A 501 -4.03 -0.03 15.18
N PRO A 502 -4.90 0.89 15.67
CA PRO A 502 -4.50 2.26 16.05
C PRO A 502 -3.40 2.33 17.11
N ASP A 503 -3.39 1.39 18.06
CA ASP A 503 -2.38 1.29 19.14
C ASP A 503 -1.06 0.64 18.69
N GLY A 504 -0.96 0.26 17.41
CA GLY A 504 0.18 -0.43 16.83
C GLY A 504 0.26 -1.90 17.23
N ALA A 505 1.13 -2.63 16.53
CA ALA A 505 1.34 -4.07 16.71
C ALA A 505 2.81 -4.40 16.98
N SER A 506 3.07 -5.47 17.74
CA SER A 506 4.42 -6.01 17.90
C SER A 506 4.94 -6.61 16.59
N LEU A 507 6.27 -6.71 16.46
CA LEU A 507 6.90 -7.33 15.28
C LEU A 507 6.40 -8.77 15.08
N ASP A 508 6.29 -9.55 16.16
CA ASP A 508 5.82 -10.93 16.11
C ASP A 508 4.36 -11.04 15.64
N TYR A 509 3.49 -10.09 16.04
CA TYR A 509 2.09 -10.08 15.63
C TYR A 509 1.96 -9.73 14.13
N ILE A 510 2.69 -8.71 13.67
CA ILE A 510 2.75 -8.35 12.24
C ILE A 510 3.31 -9.51 11.42
N TRP A 511 4.38 -10.15 11.90
CA TRP A 511 4.96 -11.32 11.24
C TRP A 511 3.96 -12.47 11.17
N SER A 512 3.21 -12.76 12.24
CA SER A 512 2.20 -13.84 12.20
C SER A 512 1.09 -13.59 11.15
N TYR A 513 0.66 -12.33 10.99
CA TYR A 513 -0.30 -11.94 9.96
C TYR A 513 0.27 -12.03 8.54
N VAL A 514 1.55 -11.69 8.34
CA VAL A 514 2.21 -11.75 7.03
C VAL A 514 2.57 -13.19 6.65
N HIS A 515 3.01 -14.01 7.60
CA HIS A 515 3.48 -15.37 7.39
C HIS A 515 2.36 -16.32 6.92
N THR A 516 1.10 -16.08 7.31
CA THR A 516 -0.06 -16.82 6.77
C THR A 516 -0.31 -16.59 5.28
N ARG A 517 0.26 -15.53 4.67
CA ARG A 517 0.16 -15.24 3.24
C ARG A 517 1.47 -15.51 2.47
N GLU A 518 2.61 -15.35 3.12
CA GLU A 518 3.96 -15.52 2.55
C GLU A 518 4.84 -16.31 3.55
N PRO A 519 4.78 -17.66 3.56
CA PRO A 519 5.42 -18.49 4.59
C PRO A 519 6.95 -18.55 4.50
N ALA A 520 7.55 -17.94 3.47
CA ALA A 520 9.01 -17.87 3.31
C ALA A 520 9.68 -16.74 4.13
N LEU A 521 8.91 -15.81 4.70
CA LEU A 521 9.44 -14.62 5.37
C LEU A 521 9.87 -14.88 6.82
N GLN A 522 11.05 -14.38 7.17
CA GLN A 522 11.55 -14.35 8.54
C GLN A 522 11.13 -13.04 9.26
N PRO A 523 11.05 -13.02 10.61
CA PRO A 523 10.76 -11.80 11.36
C PRO A 523 11.73 -10.64 11.07
N CYS A 524 13.01 -10.95 10.82
CA CYS A 524 14.01 -9.95 10.46
C CYS A 524 13.74 -9.27 9.11
N ASP A 525 13.14 -9.96 8.14
CA ASP A 525 12.82 -9.38 6.83
C ASP A 525 11.71 -8.32 6.96
N VAL A 526 10.74 -8.60 7.84
CA VAL A 526 9.65 -7.67 8.19
C VAL A 526 10.20 -6.44 8.92
N GLU A 527 11.10 -6.62 9.89
CA GLU A 527 11.73 -5.51 10.62
C GLU A 527 12.59 -4.63 9.71
N VAL A 528 13.38 -5.23 8.81
CA VAL A 528 14.17 -4.51 7.81
C VAL A 528 13.27 -3.72 6.85
N LEU A 529 12.18 -4.32 6.37
CA LEU A 529 11.23 -3.64 5.49
C LEU A 529 10.50 -2.48 6.17
N LEU A 530 10.06 -2.65 7.42
CA LEU A 530 9.45 -1.58 8.21
C LEU A 530 10.44 -0.42 8.43
N SER A 531 11.68 -0.73 8.81
CA SER A 531 12.75 0.24 9.04
C SER A 531 13.18 0.99 7.77
N LYS A 532 12.97 0.41 6.59
CA LYS A 532 13.28 0.98 5.27
C LYS A 532 12.35 2.15 4.89
N PHE A 533 11.18 2.28 5.53
CA PHE A 533 10.19 3.33 5.24
C PHE A 533 9.70 4.05 6.51
N PRO A 534 10.56 4.81 7.22
CA PRO A 534 10.22 5.47 8.50
C PRO A 534 9.13 6.56 8.38
N ALA A 535 8.82 7.01 7.17
CA ALA A 535 7.68 7.91 6.90
C ALA A 535 6.33 7.16 6.85
N LEU A 536 6.32 5.87 6.51
CA LEU A 536 5.12 5.04 6.45
C LEU A 536 4.92 4.20 7.72
N PHE A 537 6.00 3.78 8.37
CA PHE A 537 5.96 2.94 9.56
C PHE A 537 6.80 3.56 10.68
N LYS A 538 6.16 3.83 11.83
CA LYS A 538 6.81 4.42 13.01
C LYS A 538 6.93 3.35 14.09
N LEU A 539 8.13 3.17 14.63
CA LEU A 539 8.38 2.34 15.81
C LEU A 539 8.18 3.20 17.07
N GLU A 540 7.13 2.93 17.83
CA GLU A 540 6.96 3.45 19.18
C GLU A 540 7.53 2.47 20.20
N VAL A 541 8.20 3.02 21.21
CA VAL A 541 8.76 2.28 22.34
C VAL A 541 8.18 2.86 23.62
N SER A 542 7.45 2.04 24.37
CA SER A 542 6.80 2.44 25.63
C SER A 542 7.29 1.59 26.80
N GLY A 543 7.23 2.13 28.01
CA GLY A 543 7.72 1.46 29.23
C GLY A 543 9.20 1.66 29.53
N VAL A 544 9.68 1.09 30.64
CA VAL A 544 11.04 1.27 31.16
C VAL A 544 11.58 -0.05 31.70
N GLY A 545 12.79 -0.44 31.28
CA GLY A 545 13.44 -1.66 31.76
C GLY A 545 12.75 -2.93 31.27
N ALA A 546 12.19 -3.72 32.19
CA ALA A 546 11.58 -5.02 31.88
C ALA A 546 10.18 -4.93 31.22
N THR A 547 9.53 -3.77 31.26
CA THR A 547 8.22 -3.51 30.64
C THR A 547 8.33 -2.76 29.31
N LEU A 548 9.48 -2.85 28.63
CA LEU A 548 9.74 -2.14 27.39
C LEU A 548 9.04 -2.82 26.20
N GLU A 549 7.91 -2.27 25.78
CA GLU A 549 7.17 -2.72 24.60
C GLU A 549 7.64 -2.00 23.34
N ARG A 550 7.72 -2.73 22.22
CA ARG A 550 8.02 -2.21 20.88
C ARG A 550 6.82 -2.45 19.98
N ARG A 551 6.19 -1.37 19.51
CA ARG A 551 5.01 -1.42 18.63
C ARG A 551 5.22 -0.60 17.37
N TRP A 552 4.91 -1.17 16.22
CA TRP A 552 4.90 -0.46 14.95
C TRP A 552 3.52 0.11 14.66
N LYS A 553 3.45 1.36 14.19
CA LYS A 553 2.24 2.07 13.79
C LYS A 553 2.33 2.57 12.35
N PHE A 554 1.19 2.66 11.69
CA PHE A 554 1.10 3.27 10.35
C PHE A 554 1.14 4.80 10.44
N GLY A 555 2.12 5.42 9.80
CA GLY A 555 2.38 6.86 9.82
C GLY A 555 2.00 7.60 8.54
N GLY A 556 1.57 6.91 7.47
CA GLY A 556 1.50 7.45 6.11
C GLY A 556 0.52 8.61 5.86
N PHE A 557 -0.35 8.95 6.80
CA PHE A 557 -1.26 10.11 6.75
C PHE A 557 -1.06 11.10 7.90
N ALA A 558 -0.02 10.92 8.74
CA ALA A 558 0.27 11.88 9.80
C ALA A 558 0.82 13.19 9.17
N PRO A 559 0.40 14.38 9.64
CA PRO A 559 1.03 15.63 9.24
C PRO A 559 2.53 15.61 9.60
N VAL A 560 3.34 16.16 8.69
CA VAL A 560 4.80 16.31 8.81
C VAL A 560 5.14 17.56 9.62
#